data_AF-A0A8T3Q739-F1
#
_entry.id   AF-A0A8T3Q739-F1
#
_cell.length_a   1.000
_cell.length_b   1.000
_cell.length_c   1.000
_cell.angle_alpha   90.00
_cell.angle_beta   90.00
_cell.angle_gamma   90.00
#
_symmetry.space_group_name_H-M   'P 1'
#
loop_
_entity.id
_entity.type
_entity.pdbx_description
1 polymer ?
#
loop_
_entity_poly.entity_id
_entity_poly.type
_entity_poly.pdbx_seq_one_letter_code
_entity_poly.pdbx_strand_id
1 'polypeptide(L)'
;MRYIASLMKYVAIVFVFSSLSACSKNKSAEYFITHPEEIQPTYERCVSLNNVTEIQKSNECVAVLEAIPKFKANLSEILNNTGIFGLNLMRAEIKLVNLQNAHALALKESAPLKKLHDLEAEIQLQKIEIKSRLATIRLLFKLRS
;
A
#
# COMPACT_ATOMS: atom_id res chain seq x y z
N MET A 1 -1.49 30.47 -43.09
CA MET A 1 -0.62 29.99 -41.98
C MET A 1 -1.34 30.03 -40.62
N ARG A 2 -2.50 29.36 -40.44
CA ARG A 2 -3.26 29.37 -39.17
C ARG A 2 -3.43 27.99 -38.52
N TYR A 3 -3.07 26.91 -39.21
CA TYR A 3 -3.32 25.53 -38.74
C TYR A 3 -2.14 24.91 -37.97
N ILE A 4 -0.90 25.39 -38.17
CA ILE A 4 0.29 24.81 -37.53
C ILE A 4 0.39 25.20 -36.04
N ALA A 5 0.00 26.43 -35.70
CA ALA A 5 0.01 26.91 -34.30
C ALA A 5 -1.03 26.20 -33.41
N SER A 6 -2.08 25.63 -34.00
CA SER A 6 -3.10 24.88 -33.26
C SER A 6 -2.60 23.48 -32.90
N LEU A 7 -1.82 22.83 -33.77
CA LEU A 7 -1.30 21.48 -33.53
C LEU A 7 -0.26 21.46 -32.40
N MET A 8 0.60 22.48 -32.31
CA MET A 8 1.62 22.60 -31.26
C MET A 8 1.04 22.73 -29.84
N LYS A 9 -0.15 23.32 -29.69
CA LYS A 9 -0.82 23.42 -28.38
C LYS A 9 -1.26 22.04 -27.85
N TYR A 10 -1.70 21.15 -28.73
CA TYR A 10 -2.09 19.79 -28.35
C TYR A 10 -0.89 18.89 -28.08
N VAL A 11 0.21 19.03 -28.83
CA VAL A 11 1.45 18.27 -28.58
C VAL A 11 2.07 18.64 -27.24
N ALA A 12 2.05 19.92 -26.85
CA ALA A 12 2.52 20.34 -25.53
C ALA A 12 1.66 19.79 -24.39
N ILE A 13 0.34 19.71 -24.56
CA ILE A 13 -0.57 19.13 -23.55
C ILE A 13 -0.35 17.61 -23.42
N VAL A 14 -0.14 16.90 -24.53
CA VAL A 14 0.17 15.46 -24.51
C VAL A 14 1.52 15.20 -23.83
N PHE A 15 2.54 16.05 -24.05
CA PHE A 15 3.84 15.95 -23.37
C PHE A 15 3.76 16.25 -21.87
N VAL A 16 2.89 17.18 -21.45
CA VAL A 16 2.65 17.45 -20.02
C VAL A 16 1.97 16.24 -19.37
N PHE A 17 1.01 15.59 -20.04
CA PHE A 17 0.37 14.37 -19.52
C PHE A 17 1.32 13.16 -19.46
N SER A 18 2.23 12.97 -20.42
CA SER A 18 3.24 11.90 -20.36
C SER A 18 4.37 12.19 -19.36
N SER A 19 4.60 13.45 -19.00
CA SER A 19 5.50 13.82 -17.89
C SER A 19 4.85 13.67 -16.50
N LEU A 20 3.52 13.74 -16.41
CA LEU A 20 2.76 13.47 -15.16
C LEU A 20 2.73 11.98 -14.77
N SER A 21 2.98 11.07 -15.71
CA SER A 21 3.18 9.63 -15.44
C SER A 21 4.58 9.29 -14.92
N ALA A 22 5.49 10.26 -14.85
CA ALA A 22 6.81 10.10 -14.25
C ALA A 22 6.91 10.82 -12.89
N CYS A 23 5.83 10.88 -12.12
CA CYS A 23 6.03 10.90 -10.67
C CYS A 23 6.59 9.52 -10.29
N SER A 24 7.90 9.42 -10.13
CA SER A 24 8.50 8.41 -9.26
C SER A 24 8.00 8.69 -7.84
N LYS A 25 6.73 8.37 -7.57
CA LYS A 25 6.17 8.43 -6.23
C LYS A 25 6.96 7.41 -5.44
N ASN A 26 7.88 7.87 -4.60
CA ASN A 26 8.57 7.01 -3.63
C ASN A 26 7.52 6.14 -2.96
N LYS A 27 7.51 4.86 -3.30
CA LYS A 27 6.55 3.89 -2.77
C LYS A 27 6.87 3.64 -1.30
N SER A 28 5.88 3.80 -0.44
CA SER A 28 6.00 3.54 1.00
C SER A 28 5.94 2.05 1.32
N ALA A 29 6.32 1.66 2.53
CA ALA A 29 6.14 0.29 3.00
C ALA A 29 4.66 -0.15 2.94
N GLU A 30 3.74 0.75 3.29
CA GLU A 30 2.29 0.53 3.18
C GLU A 30 1.84 0.17 1.75
N TYR A 31 2.42 0.83 0.75
CA TYR A 31 2.13 0.53 -0.66
C TYR A 31 2.48 -0.91 -0.99
N PHE A 32 3.70 -1.35 -0.68
CA PHE A 32 4.17 -2.71 -0.95
C PHE A 32 3.41 -3.77 -0.14
N ILE A 33 3.05 -3.45 1.10
CA ILE A 33 2.23 -4.32 1.97
C ILE A 33 0.84 -4.58 1.37
N THR A 34 0.29 -3.61 0.62
CA THR A 34 -1.03 -3.70 -0.01
C THR A 34 -1.00 -4.11 -1.49
N HIS A 35 0.19 -4.13 -2.11
CA HIS A 35 0.47 -4.55 -3.48
C HIS A 35 1.64 -5.55 -3.50
N PRO A 36 1.48 -6.74 -2.91
CA PRO A 36 2.57 -7.70 -2.71
C PRO A 36 3.18 -8.22 -4.02
N GLU A 37 2.46 -8.13 -5.14
CA GLU A 37 2.98 -8.44 -6.48
C GLU A 37 4.17 -7.56 -6.89
N GLU A 38 4.32 -6.38 -6.28
CA GLU A 38 5.42 -5.47 -6.57
C GLU A 38 6.65 -5.71 -5.69
N ILE A 39 6.53 -6.54 -4.64
CA ILE A 39 7.63 -6.82 -3.70
C ILE A 39 8.77 -7.52 -4.42
N GLN A 40 8.51 -8.63 -5.11
CA GLN A 40 9.55 -9.40 -5.79
C GLN A 40 10.30 -8.59 -6.87
N PRO A 41 9.65 -7.97 -7.86
CA PRO A 41 10.37 -7.23 -8.90
C PRO A 41 11.12 -6.01 -8.34
N THR A 42 10.60 -5.37 -7.28
CA THR A 42 11.29 -4.24 -6.63
C THR A 42 12.48 -4.72 -5.80
N TYR A 43 12.34 -5.83 -5.08
CA TYR A 43 13.44 -6.44 -4.35
C TYR A 43 14.56 -6.88 -5.29
N GLU A 44 14.25 -7.54 -6.40
CA GLU A 44 15.24 -7.95 -7.42
C GLU A 44 15.98 -6.74 -8.00
N ARG A 45 15.25 -5.63 -8.26
CA ARG A 45 15.84 -4.36 -8.68
C ARG A 45 16.76 -3.76 -7.61
N CYS A 46 16.34 -3.79 -6.34
CA CYS A 46 17.16 -3.35 -5.23
C CYS A 46 18.39 -4.26 -5.05
N VAL A 47 18.30 -5.57 -5.24
CA VAL A 47 19.48 -6.44 -5.15
C VAL A 47 20.45 -6.21 -6.32
N SER A 48 19.96 -6.00 -7.54
CA SER A 48 20.83 -5.76 -8.70
C SER A 48 21.56 -4.41 -8.64
N LEU A 49 20.91 -3.38 -8.08
CA LEU A 49 21.52 -2.08 -7.82
C LEU A 49 22.54 -2.12 -6.65
N ASN A 50 22.51 -3.12 -5.75
CA ASN A 50 23.36 -3.22 -4.54
C ASN A 50 24.82 -3.49 -4.89
N ASN A 51 25.04 -4.09 -6.06
CA ASN A 51 26.36 -4.24 -6.66
C ASN A 51 26.90 -2.90 -7.22
N VAL A 52 26.14 -1.80 -7.11
CA VAL A 52 26.47 -0.44 -7.52
C VAL A 52 26.35 0.51 -6.32
N THR A 53 27.11 0.24 -5.25
CA THR A 53 27.57 1.12 -4.14
C THR A 53 26.66 2.19 -3.47
N GLU A 54 25.36 2.34 -3.76
CA GLU A 54 24.53 3.44 -3.16
C GLU A 54 23.09 3.05 -2.74
N ILE A 55 22.86 1.82 -2.29
CA ILE A 55 21.50 1.37 -1.96
C ILE A 55 20.95 1.78 -0.61
N GLN A 56 21.81 2.20 0.31
CA GLN A 56 21.31 2.68 1.61
C GLN A 56 20.50 3.99 1.51
N LYS A 57 20.34 4.59 0.31
CA LYS A 57 19.66 5.88 0.13
C LYS A 57 18.36 5.85 -0.69
N SER A 58 17.99 4.75 -1.34
CA SER A 58 16.69 4.70 -2.04
C SER A 58 15.58 4.37 -1.06
N ASN A 59 14.71 5.34 -0.79
CA ASN A 59 13.53 5.18 0.08
C ASN A 59 12.65 3.98 -0.33
N GLU A 60 12.63 3.61 -1.61
CA GLU A 60 11.87 2.46 -2.11
C GLU A 60 12.49 1.11 -1.70
N CYS A 61 13.83 1.02 -1.66
CA CYS A 61 14.52 -0.20 -1.25
C CYS A 61 14.39 -0.44 0.26
N VAL A 62 14.37 0.61 1.07
CA VAL A 62 14.05 0.51 2.49
C VAL A 62 12.59 0.08 2.67
N ALA A 63 11.66 0.74 1.97
CA ALA A 63 10.24 0.43 2.03
C ALA A 63 9.90 -1.03 1.65
N VAL A 64 10.53 -1.59 0.60
CA VAL A 64 10.30 -2.99 0.23
C VAL A 64 10.85 -3.95 1.28
N LEU A 65 12.02 -3.65 1.87
CA LEU A 65 12.61 -4.47 2.94
C LEU A 65 11.75 -4.46 4.21
N GLU A 66 11.14 -3.33 4.54
CA GLU A 66 10.18 -3.21 5.66
C GLU A 66 8.87 -3.98 5.40
N ALA A 67 8.42 -4.05 4.14
CA ALA A 67 7.18 -4.75 3.76
C ALA A 67 7.31 -6.29 3.75
N ILE A 68 8.51 -6.82 3.41
CA ILE A 68 8.75 -8.26 3.26
C ILE A 68 8.37 -9.09 4.50
N PRO A 69 8.78 -8.73 5.74
CA PRO A 69 8.43 -9.50 6.92
C PRO A 69 6.91 -9.65 7.11
N LYS A 70 6.14 -8.58 6.87
CA LYS A 70 4.68 -8.61 7.01
C LYS A 70 4.05 -9.52 5.97
N PHE A 71 4.52 -9.44 4.72
CA PHE A 71 4.07 -10.35 3.66
C PHE A 71 4.40 -11.81 3.97
N LYS A 72 5.63 -12.10 4.40
CA LYS A 72 6.06 -13.46 4.80
C LYS A 72 5.23 -14.00 5.96
N ALA A 73 4.91 -13.19 6.96
CA ALA A 73 4.07 -13.59 8.07
C ALA A 73 2.66 -13.98 7.61
N ASN A 74 2.01 -13.16 6.78
CA ASN A 74 0.68 -13.47 6.23
C ASN A 74 0.71 -14.75 5.38
N LEU A 75 1.72 -14.90 4.51
CA LEU A 75 1.87 -16.08 3.67
C LEU A 75 2.10 -17.34 4.51
N SER A 76 2.98 -17.28 5.51
CA SER A 76 3.23 -18.39 6.42
C SER A 76 1.97 -18.79 7.18
N GLU A 77 1.16 -17.83 7.63
CA GLU A 77 -0.09 -18.11 8.33
C GLU A 77 -1.10 -18.82 7.41
N ILE A 78 -1.25 -18.38 6.15
CA ILE A 78 -2.12 -19.04 5.17
C ILE A 78 -1.64 -20.47 4.89
N LEU A 79 -0.34 -20.66 4.66
CA LEU A 79 0.22 -21.98 4.32
C LEU A 79 0.17 -22.96 5.49
N ASN A 80 0.33 -22.48 6.72
CA ASN A 80 0.35 -23.33 7.91
C ASN A 80 -1.05 -23.57 8.49
N ASN A 81 -1.95 -22.57 8.44
CA ASN A 81 -3.30 -22.68 8.98
C ASN A 81 -4.26 -21.63 8.38
N THR A 82 -4.82 -21.95 7.21
CA THR A 82 -5.83 -21.12 6.53
C THR A 82 -7.01 -20.76 7.43
N GLY A 83 -7.44 -21.65 8.34
CA GLY A 83 -8.56 -21.42 9.24
C GLY A 83 -8.27 -20.30 10.25
N ILE A 84 -7.08 -20.31 10.85
CA ILE A 84 -6.63 -19.25 11.76
C ILE A 84 -6.47 -17.93 11.00
N PHE A 85 -5.92 -17.98 9.78
CA PHE A 85 -5.80 -16.78 8.95
C PHE A 85 -7.16 -16.12 8.67
N GLY A 86 -8.16 -16.91 8.24
CA GLY A 86 -9.52 -16.43 8.01
C GLY A 86 -10.17 -15.87 9.27
N LEU A 87 -10.00 -16.54 10.41
CA LEU A 87 -10.49 -16.05 11.70
C LEU A 87 -9.86 -14.70 12.09
N ASN A 88 -8.55 -14.55 11.91
CA ASN A 88 -7.85 -13.31 12.25
C ASN A 88 -8.23 -12.16 11.30
N LEU A 89 -8.48 -12.45 10.02
CA LEU A 89 -9.03 -11.47 9.08
C LEU A 89 -10.42 -10.99 9.52
N MET A 90 -11.35 -11.91 9.85
CA MET A 90 -12.68 -11.54 10.34
C MET A 90 -12.62 -10.73 11.64
N ARG A 91 -11.73 -11.10 12.57
CA ARG A 91 -11.52 -10.35 13.82
C ARG A 91 -11.03 -8.93 13.56
N ALA A 92 -10.11 -8.75 12.61
CA ALA A 92 -9.64 -7.43 12.23
C ALA A 92 -10.77 -6.58 11.61
N GLU A 93 -11.60 -7.17 10.75
CA GLU A 93 -12.78 -6.49 10.18
C GLU A 93 -13.78 -6.06 11.25
N ILE A 94 -14.11 -6.94 12.19
CA ILE A 94 -14.98 -6.61 13.34
C ILE A 94 -14.37 -5.48 14.17
N LYS A 95 -13.06 -5.54 14.43
CA LYS A 95 -12.35 -4.49 15.17
C LYS A 95 -12.42 -3.15 14.45
N LEU A 96 -12.22 -3.13 13.12
CA LEU A 96 -12.33 -1.92 12.31
C LEU A 96 -13.74 -1.30 12.41
N VAL A 97 -14.79 -2.11 12.30
CA VAL A 97 -16.18 -1.64 12.44
C VAL A 97 -16.41 -1.03 13.83
N ASN A 98 -15.93 -1.68 14.89
CA ASN A 98 -16.06 -1.17 16.25
C ASN A 98 -15.33 0.17 16.44
N LEU A 99 -14.14 0.32 15.88
CA LEU A 99 -13.39 1.57 15.91
C LEU A 99 -14.09 2.68 15.12
N GLN A 100 -14.64 2.37 13.94
CA GLN A 100 -15.41 3.32 13.13
C GLN A 100 -16.67 3.80 13.88
N ASN A 101 -17.36 2.90 14.56
CA ASN A 101 -18.51 3.23 15.40
C ASN A 101 -18.10 4.11 16.59
N ALA A 102 -16.99 3.79 17.26
CA ALA A 102 -16.47 4.59 18.37
C ALA A 102 -16.04 6.00 17.91
N HIS A 103 -15.42 6.12 16.73
CA HIS A 103 -15.06 7.41 16.14
C HIS A 103 -16.30 8.23 15.77
N ALA A 104 -17.30 7.62 15.14
CA ALA A 104 -18.55 8.29 14.81
C ALA A 104 -19.32 8.76 16.06
N LEU A 105 -19.30 7.97 17.14
CA LEU A 105 -19.87 8.35 18.43
C LEU A 105 -19.09 9.51 19.06
N ALA A 106 -17.76 9.43 19.10
CA ALA A 106 -16.90 10.48 19.65
C ALA A 106 -17.08 11.82 18.90
N LEU A 107 -17.29 11.79 17.59
CA LEU A 107 -17.62 12.99 16.79
C LEU A 107 -18.96 13.60 17.23
N LYS A 108 -19.99 12.77 17.43
CA LYS A 108 -21.32 13.23 17.90
C LYS A 108 -21.26 13.82 19.30
N GLU A 109 -20.44 13.24 20.17
CA GLU A 109 -20.26 13.68 21.55
C GLU A 109 -19.30 14.87 21.70
N SER A 110 -18.79 15.43 20.59
CA SER A 110 -17.81 16.54 20.60
C SER A 110 -16.57 16.21 21.45
N ALA A 111 -16.10 14.96 21.36
CA ALA A 111 -14.93 14.50 22.08
C ALA A 111 -13.68 15.34 21.75
N PRO A 112 -12.67 15.38 22.64
CA PRO A 112 -11.43 16.11 22.38
C PRO A 112 -10.76 15.66 21.09
N LEU A 113 -10.23 16.62 20.33
CA LEU A 113 -9.59 16.39 19.03
C LEU A 113 -8.49 15.32 19.08
N LYS A 114 -7.73 15.26 20.19
CA LYS A 114 -6.72 14.22 20.41
C LYS A 114 -7.31 12.80 20.35
N LYS A 115 -8.44 12.57 21.03
CA LYS A 115 -9.12 11.26 21.04
C LYS A 115 -9.62 10.88 19.64
N LEU A 116 -10.07 11.86 18.86
CA LEU A 116 -10.48 11.64 17.47
C LEU A 116 -9.29 11.25 16.59
N HIS A 117 -8.15 11.94 16.72
CA HIS A 117 -6.93 11.58 15.99
C HIS A 117 -6.39 10.20 16.37
N ASP A 118 -6.40 9.85 17.66
CA ASP A 118 -5.95 8.54 18.12
C ASP A 118 -6.83 7.41 17.53
N LEU A 119 -8.15 7.61 17.52
CA LEU A 119 -9.11 6.68 16.91
C LEU A 119 -8.92 6.58 15.39
N GLU A 120 -8.72 7.71 14.69
CA GLU A 120 -8.48 7.70 13.24
C GLU A 120 -7.16 6.99 12.90
N ALA A 121 -6.11 7.19 13.69
CA ALA A 121 -4.84 6.49 13.52
C ALA A 121 -5.02 4.97 13.68
N GLU A 122 -5.76 4.52 14.70
CA GLU A 122 -6.04 3.09 14.89
C GLU A 122 -6.91 2.52 13.76
N ILE A 123 -7.89 3.28 13.27
CA ILE A 123 -8.69 2.92 12.09
C ILE A 123 -7.81 2.71 10.86
N GLN A 124 -6.87 3.63 10.59
CA GLN A 124 -5.97 3.50 9.44
C GLN A 124 -5.05 2.29 9.58
N LEU A 125 -4.52 2.02 10.78
CA LEU A 125 -3.72 0.83 11.05
C LEU A 125 -4.50 -0.46 10.76
N GLN A 126 -5.76 -0.56 11.23
CA GLN A 126 -6.59 -1.74 10.96
C GLN A 126 -6.95 -1.87 9.48
N LYS A 127 -7.20 -0.77 8.76
CA LYS A 127 -7.40 -0.79 7.30
C LYS A 127 -6.19 -1.34 6.56
N ILE A 128 -4.98 -0.92 6.94
CA ILE A 128 -3.73 -1.39 6.34
C ILE A 128 -3.57 -2.90 6.60
N GLU A 129 -3.83 -3.37 7.81
CA GLU A 129 -3.74 -4.79 8.15
C GLU A 129 -4.71 -5.63 7.31
N ILE A 130 -5.99 -5.25 7.23
CA ILE A 130 -7.01 -5.96 6.46
C ILE A 130 -6.62 -5.97 4.97
N LYS A 131 -6.25 -4.81 4.41
CA LYS A 131 -5.81 -4.71 3.00
C LYS A 131 -4.61 -5.61 2.73
N SER A 132 -3.63 -5.66 3.63
CA SER A 132 -2.45 -6.52 3.49
C SER A 132 -2.82 -8.01 3.43
N ARG A 133 -3.68 -8.46 4.35
CA ARG A 133 -4.15 -9.84 4.41
C ARG A 133 -4.91 -10.21 3.14
N LEU A 134 -5.84 -9.36 2.70
CA LEU A 134 -6.60 -9.56 1.46
C LEU A 134 -5.71 -9.54 0.22
N ALA A 135 -4.71 -8.66 0.16
CA ALA A 135 -3.78 -8.60 -0.96
C ALA A 135 -2.94 -9.88 -1.07
N THR A 136 -2.54 -10.46 0.06
CA THR A 136 -1.84 -11.75 0.11
C THR A 136 -2.70 -12.88 -0.45
N ILE A 137 -4.00 -12.93 -0.08
CA ILE A 137 -4.96 -13.88 -0.66
C ILE A 137 -5.06 -13.69 -2.17
N ARG A 138 -5.27 -12.45 -2.64
CA ARG A 138 -5.42 -12.14 -4.08
C ARG A 138 -4.21 -12.60 -4.89
N LEU A 139 -3.01 -12.35 -4.39
CA LEU A 139 -1.78 -12.80 -5.05
C LEU A 139 -1.73 -14.33 -5.14
N LEU A 140 -2.07 -15.04 -4.06
CA LEU A 140 -2.11 -16.52 -4.07
C LEU A 140 -3.10 -17.08 -5.09
N PHE A 141 -4.28 -16.46 -5.22
CA PHE A 141 -5.24 -16.84 -6.26
C PHE A 141 -4.68 -16.59 -7.67
N LYS A 142 -4.07 -15.43 -7.90
CA LYS A 142 -3.47 -15.08 -9.20
C LYS A 142 -2.33 -16.02 -9.60
N LEU A 143 -1.56 -16.53 -8.64
CA LEU A 143 -0.48 -17.49 -8.91
C LEU A 143 -0.98 -18.92 -9.19
N ARG A 144 -2.26 -19.22 -8.92
CA ARG A 144 -2.87 -20.55 -9.15
C ARG A 144 -3.72 -20.62 -10.43
N SER A 145 -4.10 -19.47 -10.99
CA SER A 145 -4.87 -19.34 -12.25
C SER A 145 -3.94 -19.29 -13.46
#